data_AF-A0A6I8QF97-F1
#
_entry.id   AF-A0A6I8QF97-F1
#
_cell.length_a   1.000
_cell.length_b   1.000
_cell.length_c   1.000
_cell.angle_alpha   90.00
_cell.angle_beta   90.00
_cell.angle_gamma   90.00
#
_symmetry.space_group_name_H-M   'P 1'
#
loop_
_entity.id
_entity.type
_entity.pdbx_description
1 polymer ?
#
loop_
_entity_poly.entity_id
_entity_poly.type
_entity_poly.pdbx_seq_one_letter_code
_entity_poly.pdbx_strand_id
1 'polypeptide(L)'
;MKDDIQQLNLVNNWILDRTVAQFPCGVRQYTMVEFNDPTFGPARMTNSVDEFKTFFDKLTVKGGGDCPELAMKGLKLALENSPARSFILVLTDASAKDYNDIPLLNSIRSLITTTQSQVIFLITGLCSGLNDPRFLIYRDIASLSYGHIFQIGLSDLNKVFNYLDYTLSRPINTTEKVLYEYYDGINHCDNFNITSNLSALLVITDGPITSIRILGPNSEEQNPKTIVSEIWGSLYEIKNPAQGAWNICVVSSSPHALQVEGLTASNMSVTERCSDCHPNATCEAYLGLFQCTCKDGFIGDGFLCSDVDECAYSWLHSCAYGYCVNTIGSYDCVCPDGYTKGEGNTCVDMDECSSPDLNKCHPSATCFNHVGTYTCKCPPGVTGDGFDCEIDPCTRDVCGLGTECITNGSTYSCSDPCANYTVLNEPWRSTAYDLSVNIRCDRDIEGWYRFVGSGGIRMPESCVPVNRCSTDAPMWLNGPHSAPTDGIVTRTACAHWAGDCCRWSSTIQIKACPGGYHVYKLNRTPACSLAYCT
;
A
#
# COMPACT_ATOMS: atom_id res chain seq x y z
N MET A 1 -6.84 -13.48 -5.59
CA MET A 1 -7.14 -12.74 -6.83
C MET A 1 -7.95 -11.44 -6.66
N LYS A 2 -8.86 -11.24 -5.69
CA LYS A 2 -9.68 -10.00 -5.66
C LYS A 2 -8.85 -8.73 -5.50
N ASP A 3 -7.87 -8.79 -4.61
CA ASP A 3 -6.97 -7.66 -4.36
C ASP A 3 -5.86 -7.60 -5.44
N ASP A 4 -5.55 -8.74 -6.07
CA ASP A 4 -4.58 -8.85 -7.17
C ASP A 4 -5.11 -8.27 -8.50
N ILE A 5 -6.41 -8.37 -8.79
CA ILE A 5 -6.99 -7.94 -10.09
C ILE A 5 -6.75 -6.45 -10.38
N GLN A 6 -6.84 -5.58 -9.38
CA GLN A 6 -6.58 -4.15 -9.59
C GLN A 6 -5.15 -3.91 -10.05
N GLN A 7 -4.20 -4.68 -9.51
CA GLN A 7 -2.79 -4.60 -9.85
C GLN A 7 -2.47 -5.32 -11.16
N LEU A 8 -3.17 -6.40 -11.47
CA LEU A 8 -3.05 -7.09 -12.75
C LEU A 8 -3.58 -6.22 -13.90
N ASN A 9 -4.62 -5.41 -13.69
CA ASN A 9 -5.09 -4.45 -14.70
C ASN A 9 -4.01 -3.40 -15.01
N LEU A 10 -3.33 -2.93 -13.97
CA LEU A 10 -2.20 -2.02 -14.06
C LEU A 10 -1.03 -2.64 -14.86
N VAL A 11 -0.68 -3.90 -14.56
CA VAL A 11 0.31 -4.69 -15.32
C VAL A 11 -0.08 -4.87 -16.77
N ASN A 12 -1.32 -5.27 -17.01
CA ASN A 12 -1.83 -5.53 -18.35
C ASN A 12 -1.77 -4.27 -19.23
N ASN A 13 -2.23 -3.12 -18.72
CA ASN A 13 -2.20 -1.87 -19.47
C ASN A 13 -0.78 -1.49 -19.87
N TRP A 14 0.16 -1.54 -18.92
CA TRP A 14 1.56 -1.24 -19.20
C TRP A 14 2.17 -2.19 -20.25
N ILE A 15 1.97 -3.51 -20.12
CA ILE A 15 2.52 -4.49 -21.08
C ILE A 15 1.98 -4.23 -22.49
N LEU A 16 0.69 -3.93 -22.60
CA LEU A 16 0.05 -3.65 -23.88
C LEU A 16 0.61 -2.38 -24.52
N ASP A 17 0.69 -1.30 -23.75
CA ASP A 17 1.19 -0.01 -24.23
C ASP A 17 2.68 -0.13 -24.64
N ARG A 18 3.48 -0.86 -23.86
CA ARG A 18 4.86 -1.22 -24.17
C ARG A 18 4.98 -2.05 -25.45
N THR A 19 4.19 -3.12 -25.57
CA THR A 19 4.22 -4.01 -26.76
C THR A 19 3.81 -3.26 -28.02
N VAL A 20 2.82 -2.36 -27.92
CA VAL A 20 2.40 -1.52 -29.04
C VAL A 20 3.50 -0.55 -29.46
N ALA A 21 4.18 0.08 -28.49
CA ALA A 21 5.28 0.99 -28.75
C ALA A 21 6.52 0.29 -29.34
N GLN A 22 6.85 -0.90 -28.84
CA GLN A 22 8.01 -1.68 -29.29
C GLN A 22 7.85 -2.24 -30.70
N PHE A 23 6.63 -2.67 -31.04
CA PHE A 23 6.32 -3.28 -32.34
C PHE A 23 5.25 -2.45 -33.05
N PRO A 24 5.51 -1.21 -33.50
CA PRO A 24 4.48 -0.26 -33.92
C PRO A 24 3.64 -0.75 -35.11
N CYS A 25 4.22 -1.58 -35.97
CA CYS A 25 3.58 -2.16 -37.16
C CYS A 25 3.35 -3.68 -37.03
N GLY A 26 2.32 -4.18 -37.70
CA GLY A 26 1.97 -5.60 -37.75
C GLY A 26 0.53 -5.88 -37.32
N VAL A 27 0.02 -7.05 -37.69
CA VAL A 27 -1.27 -7.54 -37.19
C VAL A 27 -1.03 -8.15 -35.83
N ARG A 28 -1.66 -7.59 -34.79
CA ARG A 28 -1.63 -8.12 -33.43
C ARG A 28 -2.93 -8.87 -33.16
N GLN A 29 -2.83 -9.99 -32.46
CA GLN A 29 -3.97 -10.72 -31.93
C GLN A 29 -3.75 -10.87 -30.43
N TYR A 30 -4.75 -10.47 -29.65
CA TYR A 30 -4.79 -10.60 -28.21
C TYR A 30 -5.77 -11.69 -27.84
N THR A 31 -5.33 -12.64 -27.01
CA THR A 31 -6.13 -13.78 -26.56
C THR A 31 -6.22 -13.78 -25.03
N MET A 32 -7.44 -13.82 -24.49
CA MET A 32 -7.68 -13.91 -23.05
C MET A 32 -8.42 -15.20 -22.73
N VAL A 33 -7.92 -15.93 -21.74
CA VAL A 33 -8.56 -17.14 -21.19
C VAL A 33 -8.70 -16.97 -19.69
N GLU A 34 -9.95 -16.95 -19.22
CA GLU A 34 -10.26 -16.97 -17.79
C GLU A 34 -10.28 -18.44 -17.31
N PHE A 35 -9.66 -18.73 -16.17
CA PHE A 35 -9.77 -20.06 -15.55
C PHE A 35 -10.12 -19.90 -14.07
N ASN A 36 -10.94 -20.83 -13.56
CA ASN A 36 -11.27 -20.96 -12.14
C ASN A 36 -11.60 -22.44 -11.81
N ASP A 37 -11.64 -22.82 -10.55
CA ASP A 37 -12.14 -24.14 -10.15
C ASP A 37 -13.67 -24.08 -9.98
N PRO A 38 -14.47 -25.01 -10.55
CA PRO A 38 -14.14 -26.09 -11.48
C PRO A 38 -14.34 -25.74 -12.98
N THR A 39 -14.54 -24.47 -13.31
CA THR A 39 -14.92 -24.01 -14.66
C THR A 39 -13.82 -23.18 -15.31
N PHE A 40 -13.61 -23.30 -16.61
CA PHE A 40 -12.80 -22.33 -17.35
C PHE A 40 -13.69 -21.58 -18.35
N GLY A 41 -13.37 -20.30 -18.57
CA GLY A 41 -14.05 -19.44 -19.53
C GLY A 41 -13.64 -19.75 -20.98
N PRO A 42 -14.42 -19.29 -21.96
CA PRO A 42 -14.03 -19.41 -23.37
C PRO A 42 -12.83 -18.51 -23.67
N ALA A 43 -12.04 -18.90 -24.67
CA ALA A 43 -11.02 -18.02 -25.24
C ALA A 43 -11.70 -16.83 -25.93
N ARG A 44 -11.32 -15.61 -25.55
CA ARG A 44 -11.73 -14.37 -26.22
C ARG A 44 -10.56 -13.85 -27.02
N MET A 45 -10.78 -13.54 -28.30
CA MET A 45 -9.76 -13.04 -29.21
C MET A 45 -10.19 -11.69 -29.78
N THR A 46 -9.25 -10.77 -29.89
CA THR A 46 -9.45 -9.49 -30.59
C THR A 46 -8.16 -9.00 -31.21
N ASN A 47 -8.25 -8.14 -32.22
CA ASN A 47 -7.11 -7.42 -32.79
C ASN A 47 -7.04 -5.98 -32.30
N SER A 48 -7.97 -5.55 -31.43
CA SER A 48 -8.02 -4.21 -30.84
C SER A 48 -7.49 -4.23 -29.42
N VAL A 49 -6.48 -3.41 -29.15
CA VAL A 49 -5.92 -3.23 -27.80
C VAL A 49 -6.97 -2.69 -26.83
N ASP A 50 -7.83 -1.78 -27.27
CA ASP A 50 -8.87 -1.16 -26.42
C ASP A 50 -9.97 -2.16 -26.06
N GLU A 51 -10.34 -3.03 -27.00
CA GLU A 51 -11.29 -4.12 -26.73
C GLU A 51 -10.69 -5.13 -25.75
N PHE A 52 -9.40 -5.44 -25.89
CA PHE A 52 -8.69 -6.32 -24.96
C PHE A 52 -8.56 -5.72 -23.55
N LYS A 53 -8.25 -4.42 -23.43
CA LYS A 53 -8.29 -3.69 -22.15
C LYS A 53 -9.69 -3.78 -21.51
N THR A 54 -10.74 -3.61 -22.31
CA THR A 54 -12.12 -3.76 -21.86
C THR A 54 -12.45 -5.19 -21.37
N PHE A 55 -11.82 -6.23 -21.94
CA PHE A 55 -11.99 -7.60 -21.44
C PHE A 55 -11.43 -7.74 -20.02
N PHE A 56 -10.25 -7.17 -19.75
CA PHE A 56 -9.61 -7.15 -18.44
C PHE A 56 -10.41 -6.36 -17.41
N ASP A 57 -10.88 -5.16 -17.76
CA ASP A 57 -11.67 -4.31 -16.85
C ASP A 57 -13.00 -4.94 -16.41
N LYS A 58 -13.52 -5.88 -17.21
CA LYS A 58 -14.75 -6.63 -16.91
C LYS A 58 -14.50 -7.93 -16.14
N LEU A 59 -13.25 -8.26 -15.80
CA LEU A 59 -12.95 -9.44 -15.00
C LEU A 59 -13.58 -9.30 -13.60
N THR A 60 -14.42 -10.26 -13.26
CA THR A 60 -15.01 -10.36 -11.92
C THR A 60 -14.45 -11.58 -11.23
N VAL A 61 -13.99 -11.42 -9.99
CA VAL A 61 -13.60 -12.56 -9.16
C VAL A 61 -14.81 -13.46 -8.96
N LYS A 62 -14.67 -14.71 -9.37
CA LYS A 62 -15.60 -15.77 -8.98
C LYS A 62 -14.99 -16.50 -7.80
N GLY A 63 -15.77 -16.74 -6.76
CA GLY A 63 -15.30 -17.52 -5.61
C GLY A 63 -15.09 -18.98 -6.00
N GLY A 64 -13.83 -19.39 -6.13
CA GLY A 64 -13.36 -20.76 -5.94
C GLY A 64 -12.65 -20.77 -4.58
N GLY A 65 -13.18 -21.49 -3.60
CA GLY A 65 -12.66 -21.48 -2.23
C GLY A 65 -11.50 -22.44 -2.01
N ASP A 66 -10.98 -23.02 -3.10
CA ASP A 66 -10.18 -24.23 -3.06
C ASP A 66 -8.99 -24.10 -4.01
N CYS A 67 -7.91 -23.54 -3.47
CA CYS A 67 -6.55 -23.88 -3.85
C CYS A 67 -6.40 -25.42 -3.91
N PRO A 68 -5.85 -26.05 -4.97
CA PRO A 68 -5.24 -25.53 -6.21
C PRO A 68 -6.20 -25.33 -7.42
N GLU A 69 -5.76 -24.64 -8.49
CA GLU A 69 -6.59 -24.18 -9.63
C GLU A 69 -6.32 -24.91 -10.97
N LEU A 70 -7.22 -24.79 -11.97
CA LEU A 70 -7.12 -25.44 -13.29
C LEU A 70 -6.26 -24.66 -14.32
N ALA A 71 -5.05 -24.26 -13.91
CA ALA A 71 -4.17 -23.40 -14.69
C ALA A 71 -3.67 -24.06 -16.00
N MET A 72 -3.38 -25.37 -16.02
CA MET A 72 -2.86 -26.03 -17.23
C MET A 72 -3.91 -26.14 -18.34
N LYS A 73 -5.18 -26.39 -17.99
CA LYS A 73 -6.29 -26.35 -18.96
C LYS A 73 -6.45 -24.98 -19.59
N GLY A 74 -6.36 -23.91 -18.78
CA GLY A 74 -6.36 -22.53 -19.26
C GLY A 74 -5.21 -22.27 -20.23
N LEU A 75 -4.00 -22.70 -19.89
CA LEU A 75 -2.82 -22.56 -20.74
C LEU A 75 -2.96 -23.31 -22.07
N LYS A 76 -3.45 -24.56 -22.05
CA LYS A 76 -3.70 -25.32 -23.28
C LYS A 76 -4.64 -24.55 -24.21
N LEU A 77 -5.73 -24.02 -23.67
CA LEU A 77 -6.71 -23.27 -24.47
C LEU A 77 -6.10 -21.97 -25.03
N ALA A 78 -5.27 -21.28 -24.26
CA ALA A 78 -4.55 -20.11 -24.74
C ALA A 78 -3.61 -20.45 -25.89
N LEU A 79 -2.82 -21.52 -25.77
CA LEU A 79 -1.92 -22.02 -26.82
C LEU A 79 -2.67 -22.43 -28.10
N GLU A 80 -3.85 -23.05 -27.98
CA GLU A 80 -4.66 -23.47 -29.13
C GLU A 80 -5.27 -22.29 -29.89
N ASN A 81 -5.49 -21.15 -29.22
CA ASN A 81 -6.16 -19.97 -29.77
C ASN A 81 -5.22 -18.78 -29.96
N SER A 82 -3.91 -18.97 -29.80
CA SER A 82 -2.91 -17.92 -30.01
C SER A 82 -2.08 -18.25 -31.25
N PRO A 83 -1.62 -17.23 -32.02
CA PRO A 83 -0.71 -17.46 -33.14
C PRO A 83 0.59 -18.15 -32.71
N ALA A 84 1.31 -18.74 -33.67
CA ALA A 84 2.67 -19.20 -33.40
C ALA A 84 3.57 -18.03 -32.93
N ARG A 85 4.54 -18.34 -32.07
CA ARG A 85 5.47 -17.38 -31.45
C ARG A 85 4.77 -16.32 -30.61
N SER A 86 3.66 -16.70 -30.00
CA SER A 86 2.95 -15.83 -29.07
C SER A 86 3.70 -15.72 -27.75
N PHE A 87 3.60 -14.54 -27.15
CA PHE A 87 3.95 -14.31 -25.76
C PHE A 87 2.71 -14.59 -24.90
N ILE A 88 2.77 -15.58 -24.02
CA ILE A 88 1.65 -16.00 -23.18
C ILE A 88 1.99 -15.70 -21.72
N LEU A 89 1.19 -14.82 -21.11
CA LEU A 89 1.29 -14.47 -19.70
C LEU A 89 0.22 -15.21 -18.89
N VAL A 90 0.64 -16.03 -17.93
CA VAL A 90 -0.24 -16.75 -17.01
C VAL A 90 -0.19 -16.08 -15.65
N LEU A 91 -1.34 -15.59 -15.18
CA LEU A 91 -1.48 -14.87 -13.91
C LEU A 91 -2.25 -15.75 -12.92
N THR A 92 -1.65 -16.09 -11.77
CA THR A 92 -2.30 -16.95 -10.77
C THR A 92 -1.78 -16.68 -9.36
N ASP A 93 -2.64 -16.83 -8.34
CA ASP A 93 -2.24 -16.85 -6.93
C ASP A 93 -2.23 -18.28 -6.34
N ALA A 94 -2.32 -19.28 -7.22
CA ALA A 94 -2.52 -20.68 -6.86
C ALA A 94 -1.63 -21.67 -7.63
N SER A 95 -1.31 -22.79 -6.97
CA SER A 95 -0.65 -23.96 -7.58
C SER A 95 -1.59 -24.69 -8.55
N ALA A 96 -1.05 -25.48 -9.48
CA ALA A 96 -1.84 -26.19 -10.49
C ALA A 96 -2.48 -27.48 -9.95
N LYS A 97 -3.81 -27.59 -10.03
CA LYS A 97 -4.58 -28.78 -9.67
C LYS A 97 -4.42 -29.90 -10.69
N ASP A 98 -4.25 -29.53 -11.95
CA ASP A 98 -4.17 -30.40 -13.12
C ASP A 98 -2.72 -30.79 -13.50
N TYR A 99 -1.77 -30.66 -12.57
CA TYR A 99 -0.35 -31.00 -12.75
C TYR A 99 -0.09 -32.50 -13.03
N ASN A 100 -1.04 -33.39 -12.74
CA ASN A 100 -0.91 -34.83 -12.92
C ASN A 100 -1.72 -35.37 -14.11
N ASP A 101 -2.39 -34.51 -14.87
CA ASP A 101 -3.09 -34.88 -16.10
C ASP A 101 -2.07 -35.05 -17.25
N ILE A 102 -1.47 -36.23 -17.33
CA ILE A 102 -0.39 -36.53 -18.30
C ILE A 102 -0.82 -36.26 -19.76
N PRO A 103 -2.02 -36.67 -20.23
CA PRO A 103 -2.49 -36.33 -21.57
C PRO A 103 -2.55 -34.82 -21.83
N LEU A 104 -3.07 -34.03 -20.88
CA LEU A 104 -3.11 -32.58 -20.96
C LEU A 104 -1.69 -32.00 -21.09
N LEU A 105 -0.77 -32.40 -20.22
CA LEU A 105 0.60 -31.90 -20.22
C LEU A 105 1.34 -32.24 -21.52
N ASN A 106 1.18 -33.45 -22.04
CA ASN A 106 1.78 -33.83 -23.33
C ASN A 106 1.24 -32.96 -24.49
N SER A 107 -0.05 -32.64 -24.45
CA SER A 107 -0.64 -31.71 -25.42
C SER A 107 -0.04 -30.31 -25.31
N ILE A 108 0.13 -29.78 -24.09
CA ILE A 108 0.73 -28.46 -23.84
C ILE A 108 2.18 -28.44 -24.35
N ARG A 109 2.99 -29.44 -23.99
CA ARG A 109 4.39 -29.54 -24.42
C ARG A 109 4.51 -29.60 -25.95
N SER A 110 3.62 -30.35 -26.61
CA SER A 110 3.53 -30.41 -28.07
C SER A 110 3.16 -29.06 -28.68
N LEU A 111 2.15 -28.37 -28.12
CA LEU A 111 1.74 -27.04 -28.57
C LEU A 111 2.85 -26.00 -28.40
N ILE A 112 3.54 -25.98 -27.26
CA ILE A 112 4.70 -25.09 -27.03
C ILE A 112 5.79 -25.35 -28.08
N THR A 113 6.12 -26.62 -28.33
CA THR A 113 7.16 -26.99 -29.30
C THR A 113 6.79 -26.61 -30.73
N THR A 114 5.53 -26.83 -31.11
CA THR A 114 5.05 -26.57 -32.49
C THR A 114 4.80 -25.09 -32.76
N THR A 115 4.25 -24.37 -31.79
CA THR A 115 3.99 -22.93 -31.91
C THR A 115 5.23 -22.10 -31.64
N GLN A 116 6.23 -22.62 -30.92
CA GLN A 116 7.36 -21.86 -30.38
C GLN A 116 6.91 -20.66 -29.53
N SER A 117 5.76 -20.77 -28.84
CA SER A 117 5.24 -19.71 -27.97
C SER A 117 5.96 -19.72 -26.62
N GLN A 118 6.21 -18.54 -26.07
CA GLN A 118 6.85 -18.33 -24.78
C GLN A 118 5.80 -18.23 -23.68
N VAL A 119 5.96 -18.96 -22.57
CA VAL A 119 5.00 -18.99 -21.46
C VAL A 119 5.64 -18.44 -20.19
N ILE A 120 5.20 -17.28 -19.74
CA ILE A 120 5.65 -16.64 -18.50
C ILE A 120 4.56 -16.77 -17.44
N PHE A 121 4.94 -17.19 -16.23
CA PHE A 121 4.05 -17.24 -15.09
C PHE A 121 4.34 -16.06 -14.15
N LEU A 122 3.32 -15.26 -13.83
CA LEU A 122 3.34 -14.33 -12.70
C LEU A 122 2.49 -14.93 -11.59
N ILE A 123 3.16 -15.26 -10.48
CA ILE A 123 2.58 -15.97 -9.36
C ILE A 123 2.61 -15.07 -8.12
N THR A 124 1.44 -14.64 -7.62
CA THR A 124 1.35 -13.77 -6.43
C THR A 124 1.12 -14.52 -5.13
N GLY A 125 0.80 -15.81 -5.21
CA GLY A 125 0.49 -16.68 -4.08
C GLY A 125 0.83 -18.14 -4.37
N LEU A 126 1.04 -18.91 -3.31
CA LEU A 126 1.27 -20.34 -3.41
C LEU A 126 0.29 -21.07 -2.50
N CYS A 127 -0.39 -22.09 -3.04
CA CYS A 127 -1.25 -22.97 -2.23
C CYS A 127 -0.42 -23.93 -1.35
N SER A 128 0.85 -24.12 -1.69
CA SER A 128 1.79 -25.05 -1.05
C SER A 128 3.24 -24.57 -1.21
N GLY A 129 4.23 -25.38 -0.84
CA GLY A 129 5.64 -24.97 -0.95
C GLY A 129 6.18 -25.01 -2.39
N LEU A 130 7.33 -24.38 -2.60
CA LEU A 130 8.05 -24.33 -3.89
C LEU A 130 8.51 -25.69 -4.43
N ASN A 131 8.55 -26.71 -3.56
CA ASN A 131 8.92 -28.07 -3.91
C ASN A 131 7.71 -28.94 -4.28
N ASP A 132 6.50 -28.38 -4.17
CA ASP A 132 5.30 -29.13 -4.46
C ASP A 132 5.22 -29.42 -5.97
N PRO A 133 4.96 -30.67 -6.39
CA PRO A 133 4.74 -30.99 -7.81
C PRO A 133 3.72 -30.09 -8.52
N ARG A 134 2.71 -29.59 -7.78
CA ARG A 134 1.70 -28.63 -8.26
C ARG A 134 2.29 -27.28 -8.66
N PHE A 135 3.43 -26.91 -8.11
CA PHE A 135 4.18 -25.71 -8.48
C PHE A 135 5.29 -26.03 -9.49
N LEU A 136 6.01 -27.14 -9.30
CA LEU A 136 7.11 -27.55 -10.19
C LEU A 136 6.67 -27.73 -11.64
N ILE A 137 5.39 -28.03 -11.89
CA ILE A 137 4.88 -28.08 -13.27
C ILE A 137 4.96 -26.74 -14.00
N TYR A 138 4.78 -25.62 -13.30
CA TYR A 138 4.96 -24.30 -13.90
C TYR A 138 6.41 -24.15 -14.36
N ARG A 139 7.37 -24.54 -13.52
CA ARG A 139 8.81 -24.44 -13.80
C ARG A 139 9.20 -25.25 -15.03
N ASP A 140 8.69 -26.47 -15.14
CA ASP A 140 8.88 -27.32 -16.32
C ASP A 140 8.34 -26.67 -17.60
N ILE A 141 7.12 -26.15 -17.57
CA ILE A 141 6.49 -25.52 -18.74
C ILE A 141 7.18 -24.20 -19.13
N ALA A 142 7.52 -23.35 -18.17
CA ALA A 142 8.26 -22.12 -18.41
C ALA A 142 9.61 -22.44 -19.08
N SER A 143 10.36 -23.37 -18.50
CA SER A 143 11.64 -23.83 -19.03
C SER A 143 11.55 -24.43 -20.44
N LEU A 144 10.48 -25.16 -20.76
CA LEU A 144 10.27 -25.71 -22.09
C LEU A 144 9.97 -24.62 -23.14
N SER A 145 9.30 -23.56 -22.72
CA SER A 145 8.85 -22.47 -23.59
C SER A 145 9.85 -21.31 -23.67
N TYR A 146 11.05 -21.42 -23.08
CA TYR A 146 11.97 -20.29 -22.88
C TYR A 146 11.34 -19.15 -22.09
N GLY A 147 10.31 -19.46 -21.30
CA GLY A 147 9.66 -18.52 -20.41
C GLY A 147 10.25 -18.59 -19.02
N HIS A 148 9.61 -17.86 -18.11
CA HIS A 148 10.10 -17.66 -16.75
C HIS A 148 8.97 -17.65 -15.75
N ILE A 149 9.36 -17.73 -14.48
CA ILE A 149 8.43 -17.65 -13.36
C ILE A 149 8.85 -16.50 -12.48
N PHE A 150 7.89 -15.64 -12.22
CA PHE A 150 8.02 -14.54 -11.30
C PHE A 150 7.14 -14.83 -10.10
N GLN A 151 7.75 -15.07 -8.95
CA GLN A 151 7.02 -15.15 -7.70
C GLN A 151 7.05 -13.79 -7.04
N ILE A 152 6.00 -13.01 -7.18
CA ILE A 152 6.05 -11.58 -6.82
C ILE A 152 5.07 -11.23 -5.72
N GLY A 153 5.56 -10.42 -4.78
CA GLY A 153 4.68 -9.63 -3.92
C GLY A 153 4.12 -8.42 -4.69
N LEU A 154 3.02 -7.89 -4.18
CA LEU A 154 2.34 -6.70 -4.71
C LEU A 154 3.26 -5.45 -4.79
N SER A 155 4.35 -5.41 -4.01
CA SER A 155 5.36 -4.34 -4.03
C SER A 155 6.42 -4.48 -5.13
N ASP A 156 6.49 -5.61 -5.83
CA ASP A 156 7.60 -5.96 -6.73
C ASP A 156 7.29 -5.81 -8.22
N LEU A 157 6.13 -5.23 -8.57
CA LEU A 157 5.65 -5.11 -9.96
C LEU A 157 6.67 -4.41 -10.88
N ASN A 158 7.34 -3.36 -10.38
CA ASN A 158 8.44 -2.67 -11.08
C ASN A 158 9.52 -3.60 -11.63
N LYS A 159 9.83 -4.67 -10.89
CA LYS A 159 10.94 -5.57 -11.22
C LYS A 159 10.55 -6.54 -12.33
N VAL A 160 9.29 -7.00 -12.31
CA VAL A 160 8.70 -7.79 -13.40
C VAL A 160 8.66 -6.97 -14.68
N PHE A 161 8.32 -5.69 -14.59
CA PHE A 161 8.31 -4.82 -15.76
C PHE A 161 9.69 -4.65 -16.38
N ASN A 162 10.74 -4.44 -15.59
CA ASN A 162 12.10 -4.38 -16.12
C ASN A 162 12.50 -5.67 -16.83
N TYR A 163 12.12 -6.83 -16.27
CA TYR A 163 12.33 -8.12 -16.91
C TYR A 163 11.54 -8.23 -18.24
N LEU A 164 10.24 -7.92 -18.20
CA LEU A 164 9.36 -8.05 -19.35
C LEU A 164 9.76 -7.07 -20.47
N ASP A 165 10.17 -5.84 -20.14
CA ASP A 165 10.70 -4.87 -21.10
C ASP A 165 11.95 -5.43 -21.79
N TYR A 166 12.86 -5.99 -20.99
CA TYR A 166 14.09 -6.60 -21.48
C TYR A 166 13.83 -7.82 -22.37
N THR A 167 12.85 -8.66 -22.03
CA THR A 167 12.51 -9.87 -22.80
C THR A 167 11.68 -9.55 -24.05
N LEU A 168 10.71 -8.63 -23.96
CA LEU A 168 9.86 -8.21 -25.08
C LEU A 168 10.59 -7.31 -26.08
N SER A 169 11.64 -6.60 -25.66
CA SER A 169 12.50 -5.83 -26.58
C SER A 169 13.37 -6.72 -27.48
N ARG A 170 13.35 -8.05 -27.28
CA ARG A 170 14.20 -9.00 -28.01
C ARG A 170 13.38 -9.85 -28.98
N PRO A 171 13.86 -10.07 -30.22
CA PRO A 171 13.21 -10.99 -31.13
C PRO A 171 13.35 -12.44 -30.64
N ILE A 172 12.22 -13.11 -30.39
CA ILE A 172 12.11 -14.50 -29.87
C ILE A 172 12.90 -15.52 -30.72
N ASN A 173 13.17 -15.23 -32.00
CA ASN A 173 13.82 -16.15 -32.95
C ASN A 173 15.33 -16.37 -32.70
N THR A 174 15.89 -15.86 -31.61
CA THR A 174 17.34 -15.90 -31.35
C THR A 174 17.76 -16.79 -30.19
N THR A 175 16.84 -17.34 -29.42
CA THR A 175 17.19 -17.97 -28.13
C THR A 175 17.54 -19.46 -28.28
N GLU A 176 18.69 -19.84 -27.71
CA GLU A 176 19.21 -21.20 -27.59
C GLU A 176 19.16 -21.63 -26.12
N LYS A 177 18.60 -22.81 -25.82
CA LYS A 177 18.56 -23.34 -24.46
C LYS A 177 19.91 -23.99 -24.15
N VAL A 178 20.60 -23.49 -23.14
CA VAL A 178 21.93 -23.97 -22.78
C VAL A 178 21.86 -24.91 -21.58
N LEU A 179 21.16 -24.50 -20.52
CA LEU A 179 21.03 -25.28 -19.29
C LEU A 179 19.67 -25.00 -18.65
N TYR A 180 19.04 -26.02 -18.09
CA TYR A 180 18.01 -25.85 -17.09
C TYR A 180 18.07 -27.00 -16.10
N GLU A 181 18.14 -26.69 -14.83
CA GLU A 181 18.15 -27.68 -13.77
C GLU A 181 17.43 -27.19 -12.51
N TYR A 182 16.89 -28.13 -11.75
CA TYR A 182 16.22 -27.88 -10.47
C TYR A 182 16.90 -28.67 -9.35
N TYR A 183 17.20 -27.99 -8.25
CA TYR A 183 17.91 -28.56 -7.11
C TYR A 183 17.08 -28.50 -5.84
N ASP A 184 16.93 -29.65 -5.20
CA ASP A 184 16.33 -29.78 -3.86
C ASP A 184 17.34 -29.52 -2.73
N GLY A 185 18.63 -29.35 -3.07
CA GLY A 185 19.74 -29.15 -2.15
C GLY A 185 20.24 -27.71 -2.06
N ILE A 186 21.17 -27.50 -1.11
CA ILE A 186 21.89 -26.24 -0.92
C ILE A 186 23.21 -26.33 -1.67
N ASN A 187 23.47 -25.36 -2.54
CA ASN A 187 24.66 -25.19 -3.36
C ASN A 187 24.82 -26.21 -4.49
N HIS A 188 25.02 -25.72 -5.72
CA HIS A 188 25.25 -26.56 -6.88
C HIS A 188 26.24 -25.93 -7.85
N CYS A 189 26.92 -26.75 -8.66
CA CYS A 189 27.78 -26.29 -9.74
C CYS A 189 27.55 -27.11 -11.00
N ASP A 190 27.26 -26.43 -12.12
CA ASP A 190 27.02 -27.05 -13.42
C ASP A 190 28.10 -26.69 -14.42
N ASN A 191 28.35 -27.62 -15.33
CA ASN A 191 29.18 -27.39 -16.50
C ASN A 191 28.33 -27.44 -17.75
N PHE A 192 28.49 -26.47 -18.63
CA PHE A 192 27.80 -26.41 -19.93
C PHE A 192 28.74 -25.89 -21.02
N ASN A 193 28.44 -26.20 -22.27
CA ASN A 193 29.27 -25.77 -23.40
C ASN A 193 28.49 -24.82 -24.31
N ILE A 194 29.12 -23.71 -24.66
CA ILE A 194 28.62 -22.79 -25.69
C ILE A 194 29.32 -23.13 -27.00
N THR A 195 28.54 -23.54 -28.01
CA THR A 195 29.05 -23.90 -29.35
C THR A 195 28.71 -22.88 -30.42
N SER A 196 27.64 -22.11 -30.23
CA SER A 196 27.17 -21.07 -31.14
C SER A 196 27.84 -19.72 -30.87
N ASN A 197 27.84 -18.82 -31.87
CA ASN A 197 28.19 -17.41 -31.64
C ASN A 197 26.98 -16.69 -31.04
N LEU A 198 27.08 -16.35 -29.77
CA LEU A 198 26.00 -15.68 -29.02
C LEU A 198 26.31 -14.19 -28.85
N SER A 199 25.26 -13.38 -28.97
CA SER A 199 25.22 -11.96 -28.63
C SER A 199 25.25 -11.72 -27.13
N ALA A 200 24.56 -12.58 -26.38
CA ALA A 200 24.47 -12.53 -24.94
C ALA A 200 24.21 -13.92 -24.35
N LEU A 201 24.67 -14.12 -23.12
CA LEU A 201 24.30 -15.23 -22.25
C LEU A 201 23.42 -14.68 -21.12
N LEU A 202 22.23 -15.24 -20.96
CA LEU A 202 21.33 -14.94 -19.87
C LEU A 202 21.41 -16.04 -18.84
N VAL A 203 21.58 -15.64 -17.58
CA VAL A 203 21.58 -16.54 -16.45
C VAL A 203 20.44 -16.13 -15.53
N ILE A 204 19.46 -17.02 -15.41
CA ILE A 204 18.28 -16.82 -14.56
C ILE A 204 18.32 -17.82 -13.42
N THR A 205 18.15 -17.32 -12.22
CA THR A 205 17.98 -18.15 -11.03
C THR A 205 16.61 -17.93 -10.42
N ASP A 206 16.00 -18.98 -9.91
CA ASP A 206 14.73 -18.95 -9.17
C ASP A 206 14.95 -19.61 -7.81
N GLY A 207 14.62 -18.91 -6.73
CA GLY A 207 14.89 -19.26 -5.34
C GLY A 207 15.79 -18.25 -4.62
N PRO A 208 15.97 -18.40 -3.30
CA PRO A 208 16.74 -17.49 -2.45
C PRO A 208 18.25 -17.73 -2.57
N ILE A 209 18.78 -17.27 -3.70
CA ILE A 209 20.20 -17.31 -4.04
C ILE A 209 20.96 -16.30 -3.20
N THR A 210 22.02 -16.76 -2.53
CA THR A 210 22.90 -15.92 -1.71
C THR A 210 24.15 -15.50 -2.47
N SER A 211 24.65 -16.33 -3.37
CA SER A 211 25.72 -15.95 -4.29
C SER A 211 25.73 -16.80 -5.55
N ILE A 212 26.29 -16.22 -6.61
CA ILE A 212 26.50 -16.88 -7.90
C ILE A 212 27.94 -16.62 -8.35
N ARG A 213 28.56 -17.65 -8.91
CA ARG A 213 29.91 -17.58 -9.48
C ARG A 213 29.89 -18.18 -10.87
N ILE A 214 30.35 -17.42 -11.86
CA ILE A 214 30.35 -17.81 -13.27
C ILE A 214 31.79 -17.80 -13.77
N LEU A 215 32.26 -18.93 -14.28
CA LEU A 215 33.59 -19.11 -14.86
C LEU A 215 33.46 -19.38 -16.36
N GLY A 216 34.17 -18.60 -17.17
CA GLY A 216 34.26 -18.78 -18.62
C GLY A 216 35.26 -19.88 -19.03
N PRO A 217 35.47 -20.07 -20.35
CA PRO A 217 36.31 -21.14 -20.93
C PRO A 217 37.76 -21.20 -20.45
N ASN A 218 38.32 -20.08 -19.99
CA ASN A 218 39.68 -19.99 -19.48
C ASN A 218 39.75 -20.03 -17.95
N SER A 219 38.69 -20.48 -17.28
CA SER A 219 38.53 -20.40 -15.81
C SER A 219 38.58 -18.97 -15.25
N GLU A 220 38.33 -17.98 -16.10
CA GLU A 220 38.21 -16.58 -15.71
C GLU A 220 36.82 -16.30 -15.13
N GLU A 221 36.80 -15.65 -13.97
CA GLU A 221 35.56 -15.24 -13.31
C GLU A 221 34.92 -14.09 -14.07
N GLN A 222 33.66 -14.28 -14.46
CA GLN A 222 32.88 -13.32 -15.22
C GLN A 222 32.15 -12.39 -14.26
N ASN A 223 32.01 -11.13 -14.67
CA ASN A 223 31.30 -10.12 -13.89
C ASN A 223 30.03 -9.71 -14.66
N PRO A 224 28.93 -10.47 -14.53
CA PRO A 224 27.75 -10.23 -15.34
C PRO A 224 27.04 -8.94 -14.93
N LYS A 225 26.34 -8.31 -15.87
CA LYS A 225 25.43 -7.20 -15.58
C LYS A 225 24.18 -7.76 -14.91
N THR A 226 23.93 -7.36 -13.67
CA THR A 226 22.66 -7.66 -12.99
C THR A 226 21.53 -6.86 -13.63
N ILE A 227 20.55 -7.54 -14.19
CA ILE A 227 19.34 -6.93 -14.75
C ILE A 227 18.22 -6.93 -13.71
N VAL A 228 18.08 -8.04 -12.98
CA VAL A 228 17.11 -8.21 -11.88
C VAL A 228 17.81 -8.94 -10.74
N SER A 229 17.63 -8.49 -9.49
CA SER A 229 18.15 -9.21 -8.32
C SER A 229 17.14 -9.18 -7.19
N GLU A 230 16.50 -10.31 -6.95
CA GLU A 230 15.44 -10.45 -5.96
C GLU A 230 15.62 -11.71 -5.11
N ILE A 231 14.97 -11.70 -3.95
CA ILE A 231 14.99 -12.79 -2.96
C ILE A 231 14.40 -14.11 -3.48
N TRP A 232 13.61 -14.07 -4.56
CA TRP A 232 12.99 -15.23 -5.18
C TRP A 232 13.55 -15.51 -6.57
N GLY A 233 14.43 -14.67 -7.11
CA GLY A 233 15.05 -14.92 -8.40
C GLY A 233 15.88 -13.75 -8.92
N SER A 234 16.82 -14.03 -9.80
CA SER A 234 17.75 -13.02 -10.35
C SER A 234 18.00 -13.29 -11.84
N LEU A 235 18.21 -12.22 -12.62
CA LEU A 235 18.58 -12.26 -14.03
C LEU A 235 19.91 -11.52 -14.21
N TYR A 236 20.84 -12.21 -14.84
CA TYR A 236 22.17 -11.71 -15.16
C TYR A 236 22.42 -11.79 -16.67
N GLU A 237 23.10 -10.78 -17.22
CA GLU A 237 23.50 -10.71 -18.63
C GLU A 237 25.03 -10.70 -18.78
N ILE A 238 25.55 -11.54 -19.67
CA ILE A 238 26.94 -11.48 -20.14
C ILE A 238 26.91 -11.20 -21.65
N LYS A 239 27.45 -10.05 -22.06
CA LYS A 239 27.55 -9.69 -23.49
C LYS A 239 28.72 -10.42 -24.16
N ASN A 240 28.51 -10.89 -25.39
CA ASN A 240 29.53 -11.53 -26.24
C ASN A 240 30.30 -12.68 -25.53
N PRO A 241 29.60 -13.71 -25.02
CA PRO A 241 30.26 -14.82 -24.32
C PRO A 241 31.20 -15.59 -25.27
N ALA A 242 32.36 -15.98 -24.77
CA ALA A 242 33.29 -16.84 -25.51
C ALA A 242 32.73 -18.26 -25.69
N GLN A 243 32.99 -18.87 -26.85
CA GLN A 243 32.71 -20.28 -27.09
C GLN A 243 33.63 -21.16 -26.24
N GLY A 244 33.11 -22.30 -25.77
CA GLY A 244 33.86 -23.25 -24.96
C GLY A 244 33.10 -23.74 -23.73
N ALA A 245 33.84 -24.27 -22.76
CA ALA A 245 33.29 -24.85 -21.54
C ALA A 245 33.10 -23.80 -20.45
N TRP A 246 31.91 -23.72 -19.90
CA TRP A 246 31.54 -22.80 -18.83
C TRP A 246 31.21 -23.57 -17.57
N ASN A 247 31.48 -22.96 -16.42
CA ASN A 247 31.09 -23.48 -15.12
C ASN A 247 30.32 -22.42 -14.35
N ILE A 248 29.19 -22.81 -13.75
CA ILE A 248 28.35 -21.92 -12.96
C ILE A 248 28.10 -22.57 -11.61
N CYS A 249 28.39 -21.85 -10.54
CA CYS A 249 28.14 -22.28 -9.17
C CYS A 249 27.14 -21.34 -8.51
N VAL A 250 26.09 -21.91 -7.93
CA VAL A 250 25.03 -21.17 -7.24
C VAL A 250 25.02 -21.62 -5.79
N VAL A 251 24.92 -20.65 -4.87
CA VAL A 251 24.74 -20.88 -3.42
C VAL A 251 23.34 -20.41 -3.06
N SER A 252 22.56 -21.27 -2.41
CA SER A 252 21.16 -20.99 -2.07
C SER A 252 20.82 -21.44 -0.66
N SER A 253 19.90 -20.74 -0.01
CA SER A 253 19.38 -21.11 1.32
C SER A 253 18.22 -22.10 1.26
N SER A 254 17.64 -22.31 0.08
CA SER A 254 16.53 -23.24 -0.13
C SER A 254 16.56 -23.82 -1.57
N PRO A 255 15.65 -24.75 -1.90
CA PRO A 255 15.54 -25.30 -3.25
C PRO A 255 15.41 -24.21 -4.32
N HIS A 256 16.10 -24.43 -5.44
CA HIS A 256 16.27 -23.41 -6.47
C HIS A 256 16.33 -24.03 -7.87
N ALA A 257 16.07 -23.22 -8.89
CA ALA A 257 16.28 -23.57 -10.28
C ALA A 257 17.31 -22.63 -10.92
N LEU A 258 18.05 -23.18 -11.88
CA LEU A 258 19.01 -22.45 -12.70
C LEU A 258 18.64 -22.65 -14.17
N GLN A 259 18.55 -21.55 -14.92
CA GLN A 259 18.29 -21.53 -16.34
C GLN A 259 19.35 -20.67 -17.03
N VAL A 260 19.97 -21.21 -18.08
CA VAL A 260 20.95 -20.51 -18.91
C VAL A 260 20.46 -20.51 -20.35
N GLU A 261 20.41 -19.33 -20.94
CA GLU A 261 19.96 -19.12 -22.31
C GLU A 261 21.01 -18.35 -23.11
N GLY A 262 21.27 -18.80 -24.32
CA GLY A 262 22.09 -18.10 -25.28
C GLY A 262 21.22 -17.31 -26.22
N LEU A 263 21.57 -16.06 -26.48
CA LEU A 263 20.94 -15.28 -27.54
C LEU A 263 21.87 -15.24 -28.74
N THR A 264 21.40 -15.67 -29.89
CA THR A 264 22.07 -15.48 -31.18
C THR A 264 21.78 -14.09 -31.71
N ALA A 265 22.67 -13.54 -32.54
CA ALA A 265 22.29 -12.37 -33.31
C ALA A 265 21.17 -12.80 -34.28
N SER A 266 19.94 -12.30 -34.12
CA SER A 266 19.06 -12.25 -35.29
C SER A 266 19.66 -11.22 -36.23
N ASN A 267 19.38 -11.39 -37.52
CA ASN A 267 19.41 -10.26 -38.44
C ASN A 267 18.31 -9.27 -37.98
N MET A 268 18.58 -8.55 -36.88
CA MET A 268 17.85 -7.36 -36.49
C MET A 268 17.99 -6.35 -37.64
N SER A 269 17.18 -5.30 -37.67
CA SER A 269 17.36 -4.20 -38.63
C SER A 269 18.65 -3.45 -38.30
N VAL A 270 19.78 -4.08 -38.58
CA VAL A 270 21.10 -3.54 -38.29
C VAL A 270 21.38 -2.52 -39.38
N THR A 271 21.60 -1.27 -38.97
CA THR A 271 21.90 -0.20 -39.91
C THR A 271 23.36 -0.27 -40.31
N GLU A 272 23.66 0.23 -41.51
CA GLU A 272 25.03 0.51 -41.90
C GLU A 272 25.55 1.81 -41.24
N ARG A 273 24.68 2.64 -40.61
CA ARG A 273 25.03 3.97 -40.07
C ARG A 273 24.17 4.40 -38.87
N CYS A 274 24.82 4.88 -37.80
CA CYS A 274 24.16 5.50 -36.64
C CYS A 274 23.29 6.74 -36.93
N SER A 275 23.39 7.34 -38.12
CA SER A 275 22.59 8.51 -38.51
C SER A 275 21.10 8.24 -38.59
N ASP A 276 20.73 6.96 -38.68
CA ASP A 276 19.35 6.54 -38.93
C ASP A 276 18.59 6.30 -37.62
N CYS A 277 19.26 6.32 -36.46
CA CYS A 277 18.64 6.19 -35.16
C CYS A 277 17.78 7.41 -34.80
N HIS A 278 16.74 7.20 -33.99
CA HIS A 278 15.95 8.30 -33.44
C HIS A 278 16.84 9.26 -32.63
N PRO A 279 16.56 10.58 -32.59
CA PRO A 279 17.33 11.53 -31.75
C PRO A 279 17.37 11.17 -30.26
N ASN A 280 16.33 10.49 -29.78
CA ASN A 280 16.24 9.97 -28.41
C ASN A 280 16.69 8.50 -28.29
N ALA A 281 17.54 8.03 -29.20
CA ALA A 281 18.19 6.72 -29.12
C ALA A 281 19.71 6.85 -28.97
N THR A 282 20.33 5.86 -28.36
CA THR A 282 21.76 5.59 -28.37
C THR A 282 22.09 4.61 -29.49
N CYS A 283 23.29 4.74 -30.06
CA CYS A 283 23.78 3.87 -31.11
C CYS A 283 25.02 3.11 -30.60
N GLU A 284 24.95 1.78 -30.57
CA GLU A 284 26.08 0.92 -30.15
C GLU A 284 26.56 0.05 -31.31
N ALA A 285 27.87 -0.18 -31.39
CA ALA A 285 28.48 -1.05 -32.40
C ALA A 285 28.26 -2.53 -32.03
N TYR A 286 27.73 -3.30 -32.97
CA TYR A 286 27.38 -4.70 -32.81
C TYR A 286 27.90 -5.53 -34.00
N LEU A 287 28.90 -6.39 -33.79
CA LEU A 287 29.50 -7.29 -34.79
C LEU A 287 29.85 -6.62 -36.14
N GLY A 288 30.29 -5.35 -36.11
CA GLY A 288 30.66 -4.59 -37.32
C GLY A 288 29.52 -3.79 -37.96
N LEU A 289 28.35 -3.75 -37.33
CA LEU A 289 27.16 -2.99 -37.71
C LEU A 289 26.67 -2.13 -36.51
N PHE A 290 25.61 -1.36 -36.66
CA PHE A 290 25.10 -0.46 -35.61
C PHE A 290 23.67 -0.81 -35.15
N GLN A 291 23.47 -0.85 -33.84
CA GLN A 291 22.17 -1.06 -33.18
C GLN A 291 21.70 0.24 -32.51
N CYS A 292 20.44 0.62 -32.76
CA CYS A 292 19.78 1.74 -32.08
C CYS A 292 18.98 1.22 -30.87
N THR A 293 19.07 1.91 -29.74
CA THR A 293 18.28 1.63 -28.52
C THR A 293 17.75 2.95 -27.96
N CYS A 294 16.47 3.04 -27.62
CA CYS A 294 15.93 4.27 -27.02
C CYS A 294 16.66 4.60 -25.70
N LYS A 295 16.88 5.90 -25.45
CA LYS A 295 17.45 6.43 -24.20
C LYS A 295 16.48 6.19 -23.05
N ASP A 296 16.99 6.22 -21.83
CA ASP A 296 16.17 6.18 -20.61
C ASP A 296 15.08 7.26 -20.66
N GLY A 297 13.87 6.90 -20.21
CA GLY A 297 12.66 7.75 -20.32
C GLY A 297 11.92 7.63 -21.66
N PHE A 298 12.44 6.85 -22.61
CA PHE A 298 11.79 6.62 -23.91
C PHE A 298 11.61 5.15 -24.21
N ILE A 299 10.61 4.83 -25.05
CA ILE A 299 10.36 3.48 -25.57
C ILE A 299 10.22 3.47 -27.09
N GLY A 300 10.73 2.40 -27.71
CA GLY A 300 10.37 1.98 -29.05
C GLY A 300 11.45 1.07 -29.65
N ASP A 301 11.49 0.99 -30.97
CA ASP A 301 12.43 0.14 -31.71
C ASP A 301 13.83 0.76 -31.90
N GLY A 302 14.08 1.95 -31.33
CA GLY A 302 15.31 2.72 -31.49
C GLY A 302 15.35 3.62 -32.73
N PHE A 303 14.45 3.41 -33.69
CA PHE A 303 14.25 4.27 -34.87
C PHE A 303 13.09 5.23 -34.68
N LEU A 304 12.08 4.78 -33.93
CA LEU A 304 11.00 5.57 -33.39
C LEU A 304 11.05 5.41 -31.87
N CYS A 305 11.29 6.51 -31.15
CA CYS A 305 11.21 6.51 -29.69
C CYS A 305 10.14 7.49 -29.25
N SER A 306 9.16 6.97 -28.51
CA SER A 306 8.10 7.74 -27.87
C SER A 306 8.43 7.96 -26.40
N ASP A 307 7.96 9.07 -25.87
CA ASP A 307 8.04 9.39 -24.45
C ASP A 307 7.30 8.35 -23.60
N VAL A 308 7.89 7.97 -22.46
CA VAL A 308 7.21 7.13 -21.47
C VAL A 308 6.49 8.05 -20.50
N ASP A 309 5.17 7.97 -20.42
CA ASP A 309 4.42 8.69 -19.39
C ASP A 309 4.59 7.99 -18.04
N GLU A 310 5.55 8.43 -17.21
CA GLU A 310 5.76 7.83 -15.91
C GLU A 310 4.62 8.12 -14.93
N CYS A 311 3.81 9.15 -15.17
CA CYS A 311 2.68 9.52 -14.32
C CYS A 311 1.41 8.70 -14.62
N ALA A 312 1.34 8.05 -15.77
CA ALA A 312 0.28 7.10 -16.09
C ALA A 312 0.29 5.87 -15.16
N TYR A 313 1.42 5.61 -14.49
CA TYR A 313 1.60 4.43 -13.64
C TYR A 313 2.35 4.79 -12.35
N SER A 314 1.67 4.62 -11.21
CA SER A 314 2.15 5.05 -9.88
C SER A 314 3.50 4.46 -9.43
N TRP A 315 3.99 3.44 -10.11
CA TRP A 315 5.25 2.75 -9.81
C TRP A 315 6.42 3.22 -10.67
N LEU A 316 6.18 3.90 -11.80
CA LEU A 316 7.24 4.45 -12.65
C LEU A 316 7.77 5.79 -12.12
N HIS A 317 7.07 6.40 -11.17
CA HIS A 317 7.47 7.64 -10.52
C HIS A 317 7.54 7.47 -8.99
N SER A 318 8.34 8.30 -8.32
CA SER A 318 8.49 8.28 -6.86
C SER A 318 8.19 9.66 -6.25
N CYS A 319 6.95 10.14 -6.45
CA CYS A 319 6.51 11.44 -5.90
C CYS A 319 6.00 11.30 -4.46
N ALA A 320 6.91 11.08 -3.51
CA ALA A 320 6.52 11.06 -2.09
C ALA A 320 5.89 12.40 -1.70
N TYR A 321 4.67 12.38 -1.15
CA TYR A 321 3.89 13.54 -0.72
C TYR A 321 3.61 14.61 -1.81
N GLY A 322 3.79 14.26 -3.09
CA GLY A 322 3.58 15.15 -4.24
C GLY A 322 2.69 14.54 -5.33
N TYR A 323 2.42 15.30 -6.38
CA TYR A 323 1.74 14.80 -7.58
C TYR A 323 2.67 14.80 -8.79
N CYS A 324 2.57 13.75 -9.61
CA CYS A 324 3.41 13.53 -10.77
C CYS A 324 2.94 14.36 -11.97
N VAL A 325 3.89 14.97 -12.68
CA VAL A 325 3.67 15.64 -13.96
C VAL A 325 4.65 15.07 -14.97
N ASN A 326 4.14 14.50 -16.05
CA ASN A 326 4.97 13.89 -17.08
C ASN A 326 5.72 14.97 -17.87
N THR A 327 6.97 14.71 -18.20
CA THR A 327 7.82 15.59 -19.03
C THR A 327 8.50 14.75 -20.13
N ILE A 328 9.09 15.39 -21.13
CA ILE A 328 9.72 14.62 -22.21
C ILE A 328 11.01 13.95 -21.69
N GLY A 329 11.00 12.62 -21.64
CA GLY A 329 12.10 11.74 -21.23
C GLY A 329 12.25 11.58 -19.71
N SER A 330 11.29 12.06 -18.91
CA SER A 330 11.30 12.00 -17.44
C SER A 330 9.97 12.49 -16.88
N TYR A 331 9.78 12.44 -15.56
CA TYR A 331 8.71 13.15 -14.86
C TYR A 331 9.26 14.20 -13.90
N ASP A 332 8.39 15.11 -13.47
CA ASP A 332 8.61 16.00 -12.33
C ASP A 332 7.53 15.79 -11.25
N CYS A 333 7.90 16.01 -10.00
CA CYS A 333 6.97 15.93 -8.88
C CYS A 333 6.69 17.34 -8.36
N VAL A 334 5.42 17.72 -8.42
CA VAL A 334 4.96 19.01 -7.91
C VAL A 334 4.47 18.84 -6.48
N CYS A 335 5.00 19.68 -5.59
CA CYS A 335 4.71 19.61 -4.17
C CYS A 335 3.46 20.43 -3.82
N PRO A 336 2.56 19.88 -3.00
CA PRO A 336 1.42 20.63 -2.48
C PRO A 336 1.89 21.69 -1.46
N ASP A 337 0.98 22.60 -1.11
CA ASP A 337 1.23 23.58 -0.05
C ASP A 337 1.65 22.89 1.26
N GLY A 338 2.60 23.48 1.98
CA GLY A 338 3.23 22.88 3.16
C GLY A 338 4.41 21.94 2.85
N TYR A 339 4.75 21.75 1.56
CA TYR A 339 5.89 20.94 1.14
C TYR A 339 6.80 21.71 0.17
N THR A 340 8.07 21.33 0.15
CA THR A 340 9.07 21.85 -0.79
C THR A 340 9.79 20.70 -1.51
N LYS A 341 10.45 21.01 -2.62
CA LYS A 341 11.19 20.03 -3.40
C LYS A 341 12.43 19.59 -2.62
N GLY A 342 12.50 18.30 -2.31
CA GLY A 342 13.64 17.67 -1.63
C GLY A 342 14.74 17.24 -2.61
N GLU A 343 15.62 16.35 -2.16
CA GLU A 343 16.55 15.66 -3.05
C GLU A 343 15.80 14.65 -3.93
N GLY A 344 16.14 14.62 -5.23
CA GLY A 344 15.41 13.84 -6.22
C GLY A 344 14.00 14.37 -6.50
N ASN A 345 13.15 13.53 -7.08
CA ASN A 345 11.75 13.84 -7.39
C ASN A 345 10.85 13.61 -6.16
N THR A 346 11.18 14.17 -4.99
CA THR A 346 10.40 13.99 -3.75
C THR A 346 9.98 15.31 -3.12
N CYS A 347 8.85 15.29 -2.40
CA CYS A 347 8.38 16.43 -1.62
C CYS A 347 8.67 16.20 -0.14
N VAL A 348 9.29 17.18 0.49
CA VAL A 348 9.63 17.16 1.91
C VAL A 348 8.84 18.23 2.64
N ASP A 349 8.49 17.93 3.88
CA ASP A 349 7.79 18.84 4.77
C ASP A 349 8.53 20.18 4.89
N MET A 350 7.79 21.29 4.75
CA MET A 350 8.32 22.63 4.92
C MET A 350 8.07 23.07 6.36
N ASP A 351 9.10 23.08 7.19
CA ASP A 351 8.97 23.52 8.58
C ASP A 351 8.68 25.03 8.66
N GLU A 352 7.40 25.40 8.80
CA GLU A 352 6.99 26.79 8.85
C GLU A 352 7.42 27.46 10.15
N CYS A 353 7.66 26.70 11.23
CA CYS A 353 8.12 27.25 12.50
C CYS A 353 9.59 27.67 12.47
N SER A 354 10.40 27.04 11.61
CA SER A 354 11.83 27.35 11.44
C SER A 354 12.09 28.56 10.53
N SER A 355 11.08 29.06 9.81
CA SER A 355 11.20 30.20 8.90
C SER A 355 10.40 31.41 9.39
N PRO A 356 11.04 32.58 9.65
CA PRO A 356 10.34 33.79 10.09
C PRO A 356 9.30 34.31 9.09
N ASP A 357 9.51 34.08 7.79
CA ASP A 357 8.60 34.56 6.73
C ASP A 357 7.36 33.66 6.57
N LEU A 358 7.44 32.41 7.04
CA LEU A 358 6.36 31.42 6.94
C LEU A 358 5.58 31.27 8.25
N ASN A 359 6.24 31.52 9.40
CA ASN A 359 5.61 31.47 10.71
C ASN A 359 4.63 32.63 10.88
N LYS A 360 3.33 32.33 10.72
CA LYS A 360 2.25 33.32 10.93
C LYS A 360 1.65 33.26 12.33
N CYS A 361 2.23 32.53 13.27
CA CYS A 361 1.73 32.51 14.64
C CYS A 361 1.71 33.91 15.24
N HIS A 362 0.80 34.14 16.20
CA HIS A 362 0.81 35.36 17.00
C HIS A 362 2.21 35.52 17.64
N PRO A 363 2.77 36.74 17.76
CA PRO A 363 4.12 36.95 18.32
C PRO A 363 4.34 36.39 19.73
N SER A 364 3.26 36.19 20.50
CA SER A 364 3.30 35.59 21.83
C SER A 364 2.99 34.09 21.86
N ALA A 365 2.58 33.49 20.75
CA ALA A 365 2.23 32.08 20.65
C ALA A 365 3.46 31.21 20.37
N THR A 366 3.39 29.95 20.80
CA THR A 366 4.40 28.94 20.46
C THR A 366 3.96 28.19 19.20
N CYS A 367 4.85 28.12 18.22
CA CYS A 367 4.65 27.37 16.97
C CYS A 367 5.02 25.89 17.15
N PHE A 368 4.23 25.00 16.55
CA PHE A 368 4.48 23.55 16.49
C PHE A 368 4.31 23.07 15.06
N ASN A 369 5.42 22.63 14.46
CA ASN A 369 5.43 22.07 13.10
C ASN A 369 4.86 20.66 13.08
N HIS A 370 4.12 20.33 12.03
CA HIS A 370 3.58 19.01 11.73
C HIS A 370 3.81 18.70 10.26
N VAL A 371 3.69 17.42 9.86
CA VAL A 371 3.89 17.06 8.45
C VAL A 371 2.79 17.67 7.57
N GLY A 372 3.19 18.58 6.68
CA GLY A 372 2.37 19.34 5.74
C GLY A 372 1.64 20.56 6.34
N THR A 373 1.87 20.90 7.61
CA THR A 373 1.18 22.03 8.27
C THR A 373 1.81 22.41 9.61
N TYR A 374 1.37 23.49 10.24
CA TYR A 374 1.77 23.87 11.58
C TYR A 374 0.59 24.37 12.41
N THR A 375 0.77 24.35 13.72
CA THR A 375 -0.21 24.86 14.69
C THR A 375 0.45 25.85 15.64
N CYS A 376 -0.33 26.80 16.12
CA CYS A 376 0.12 27.79 17.08
C CYS A 376 -0.65 27.61 18.39
N LYS A 377 0.01 27.86 19.53
CA LYS A 377 -0.64 27.78 20.84
C LYS A 377 -0.41 29.06 21.63
N CYS A 378 -1.50 29.68 22.06
CA CYS A 378 -1.41 30.83 22.95
C CYS A 378 -0.82 30.43 24.32
N PRO A 379 -0.06 31.33 24.97
CA PRO A 379 0.49 31.08 26.30
C PRO A 379 -0.61 31.00 27.38
N PRO A 380 -0.30 30.50 28.59
CA PRO A 380 -1.27 30.47 29.68
C PRO A 380 -1.81 31.86 30.03
N GLY A 381 -3.14 31.98 30.22
CA GLY A 381 -3.81 33.24 30.60
C GLY A 381 -4.28 34.12 29.43
N VAL A 382 -4.06 33.67 28.19
CA VAL A 382 -4.64 34.26 26.98
C VAL A 382 -5.42 33.19 26.21
N THR A 383 -6.51 33.60 25.57
CA THR A 383 -7.40 32.74 24.77
C THR A 383 -7.28 33.09 23.29
N GLY A 384 -7.42 32.09 22.43
CA GLY A 384 -7.30 32.26 20.99
C GLY A 384 -6.91 30.97 20.27
N ASP A 385 -6.76 31.06 18.95
CA ASP A 385 -6.36 29.93 18.09
C ASP A 385 -4.82 29.81 17.90
N GLY A 386 -4.06 30.72 18.52
CA GLY A 386 -2.60 30.78 18.43
C GLY A 386 -2.09 31.65 17.29
N PHE A 387 -2.91 31.93 16.27
CA PHE A 387 -2.63 32.96 15.25
C PHE A 387 -3.12 34.32 15.73
N ASP A 388 -4.18 34.32 16.54
CA ASP A 388 -4.66 35.44 17.34
C ASP A 388 -4.73 35.03 18.81
N CYS A 389 -4.22 35.88 19.71
CA CYS A 389 -4.19 35.62 21.15
C CYS A 389 -4.61 36.87 21.93
N GLU A 390 -5.74 36.78 22.63
CA GLU A 390 -6.30 37.86 23.44
C GLU A 390 -6.25 37.53 24.94
N ILE A 391 -6.16 38.55 25.80
CA ILE A 391 -6.15 38.38 27.27
C ILE A 391 -7.53 37.91 27.73
N ASP A 392 -7.59 36.78 28.43
CA ASP A 392 -8.84 36.29 29.03
C ASP A 392 -9.25 37.21 30.22
N PRO A 393 -10.37 37.94 30.12
CA PRO A 393 -10.79 38.89 31.14
C PRO A 393 -11.18 38.24 32.48
N CYS A 394 -11.40 36.92 32.53
CA CYS A 394 -11.81 36.19 33.72
C CYS A 394 -10.65 35.60 34.55
N THR A 395 -9.39 35.79 34.14
CA THR A 395 -8.20 35.21 34.83
C THR A 395 -7.78 35.91 36.12
N ARG A 396 -8.41 37.04 36.49
CA ARG A 396 -8.00 37.90 37.63
C ARG A 396 -8.86 37.80 38.90
N ASP A 397 -9.65 36.73 39.07
CA ASP A 397 -10.61 36.59 40.19
C ASP A 397 -11.50 37.83 40.36
N VAL A 398 -11.96 38.35 39.23
CA VAL A 398 -12.56 39.70 39.13
C VAL A 398 -13.95 39.77 39.77
N CYS A 399 -14.62 38.62 39.89
CA CYS A 399 -15.98 38.53 40.40
C CYS A 399 -16.06 38.23 41.92
N GLY A 400 -14.92 37.98 42.57
CA GLY A 400 -14.84 37.69 44.01
C GLY A 400 -15.39 36.31 44.40
N LEU A 401 -15.13 35.92 45.66
CA LEU A 401 -15.46 34.60 46.20
C LEU A 401 -16.96 34.27 46.05
N GLY A 402 -17.27 33.25 45.24
CA GLY A 402 -18.60 32.66 45.15
C GLY A 402 -19.43 33.11 43.95
N THR A 403 -18.91 33.91 43.02
CA THR A 403 -19.60 34.21 41.75
C THR A 403 -18.79 33.70 40.57
N GLU A 404 -19.48 33.34 39.49
CA GLU A 404 -18.83 32.90 38.26
C GLU A 404 -18.62 34.10 37.32
N CYS A 405 -17.46 34.14 36.67
CA CYS A 405 -17.16 35.07 35.59
C CYS A 405 -17.56 34.44 34.24
N ILE A 406 -18.44 35.12 33.51
CA ILE A 406 -18.94 34.71 32.19
C ILE A 406 -18.36 35.68 31.15
N THR A 407 -17.63 35.15 30.16
CA THR A 407 -17.04 35.94 29.06
C THR A 407 -18.08 36.25 27.98
N ASN A 408 -18.05 37.49 27.49
CA ASN A 408 -18.90 38.00 26.40
C ASN A 408 -17.97 38.69 25.37
N GLY A 409 -17.26 37.89 24.57
CA GLY A 409 -16.19 38.40 23.71
C GLY A 409 -15.04 38.97 24.54
N SER A 410 -14.71 40.26 24.33
CA SER A 410 -13.68 40.99 25.09
C SER A 410 -14.14 41.53 26.45
N THR A 411 -15.39 41.30 26.84
CA THR A 411 -15.98 41.79 28.10
C THR A 411 -16.37 40.63 29.02
N TYR A 412 -16.66 40.91 30.30
CA TYR A 412 -17.09 39.90 31.27
C TYR A 412 -18.30 40.35 32.08
N SER A 413 -19.03 39.38 32.63
CA SER A 413 -20.12 39.59 33.58
C SER A 413 -20.02 38.60 34.73
N CYS A 414 -20.42 39.03 35.94
CA CYS A 414 -20.39 38.19 37.13
C CYS A 414 -21.80 37.70 37.46
N SER A 415 -21.97 36.39 37.65
CA SER A 415 -23.25 35.78 37.96
C SER A 415 -23.18 34.94 39.23
N ASP A 416 -24.18 35.08 40.11
CA ASP A 416 -24.33 34.19 41.25
C ASP A 416 -25.12 32.93 40.83
N PRO A 417 -24.52 31.72 40.86
CA PRO A 417 -25.23 30.51 40.48
C PRO A 417 -26.34 30.11 41.46
N CYS A 418 -26.42 30.73 42.64
CA CYS A 418 -27.57 30.59 43.54
C CYS A 418 -28.81 31.36 43.07
N ALA A 419 -28.65 32.33 42.16
CA ALA A 419 -29.74 33.11 41.58
C ALA A 419 -30.16 32.59 40.19
N ASN A 420 -29.25 31.95 39.46
CA ASN A 420 -29.52 31.45 38.11
C ASN A 420 -29.02 30.01 37.94
N TYR A 421 -29.95 29.07 37.94
CA TYR A 421 -29.71 27.63 37.77
C TYR A 421 -30.93 26.95 37.15
N THR A 422 -30.71 25.80 36.53
CA THR A 422 -31.76 24.90 36.05
C THR A 422 -32.10 23.82 37.07
N VAL A 423 -33.36 23.44 37.17
CA VAL A 423 -33.82 22.44 38.14
C VAL A 423 -33.77 21.05 37.53
N LEU A 424 -33.17 20.09 38.25
CA LEU A 424 -33.25 18.66 37.97
C LEU A 424 -34.14 18.01 39.03
N ASN A 425 -35.28 17.48 38.60
CA ASN A 425 -36.30 16.92 39.49
C ASN A 425 -36.72 15.49 39.13
N GLU A 426 -35.95 14.84 38.26
CA GLU A 426 -36.32 13.56 37.72
C GLU A 426 -36.19 12.45 38.78
N PRO A 427 -37.25 11.66 39.06
CA PRO A 427 -37.24 10.65 40.12
C PRO A 427 -36.18 9.56 39.93
N TRP A 428 -35.84 9.26 38.67
CA TRP A 428 -34.86 8.23 38.33
C TRP A 428 -33.45 8.55 38.82
N ARG A 429 -33.18 9.81 39.22
CA ARG A 429 -31.88 10.24 39.76
C ARG A 429 -31.53 9.63 41.10
N SER A 430 -32.53 9.08 41.81
CA SER A 430 -32.31 8.52 43.13
C SER A 430 -31.46 7.25 43.08
N THR A 431 -30.49 7.18 43.98
CA THR A 431 -29.69 5.97 44.26
C THR A 431 -30.53 4.75 44.68
N ALA A 432 -31.79 4.95 45.04
CA ALA A 432 -32.74 3.87 45.34
C ALA A 432 -33.35 3.22 44.09
N TYR A 433 -33.24 3.84 42.91
CA TYR A 433 -33.72 3.25 41.66
C TYR A 433 -32.65 2.33 41.06
N ASP A 434 -33.04 1.10 40.77
CA ASP A 434 -32.24 0.17 39.97
C ASP A 434 -32.28 0.55 38.48
N LEU A 435 -31.39 -0.06 37.69
CA LEU A 435 -31.36 0.08 36.25
C LEU A 435 -32.71 -0.31 35.62
N SER A 436 -33.34 0.64 34.93
CA SER A 436 -34.59 0.42 34.18
C SER A 436 -34.30 -0.06 32.75
N VAL A 437 -35.31 -0.58 32.04
CA VAL A 437 -35.18 -1.04 30.63
C VAL A 437 -34.66 0.07 29.70
N ASN A 438 -34.84 1.35 30.05
CA ASN A 438 -34.27 2.49 29.35
C ASN A 438 -33.17 3.15 30.21
N ILE A 439 -31.92 3.04 29.75
CA ILE A 439 -30.77 3.73 30.37
C ILE A 439 -31.00 5.25 30.30
N ARG A 440 -30.73 5.94 31.41
CA ARG A 440 -30.72 7.40 31.52
C ARG A 440 -29.29 7.92 31.56
N CYS A 441 -29.07 9.08 30.95
CA CYS A 441 -27.74 9.66 30.85
C CYS A 441 -27.79 11.19 30.78
N ASP A 442 -26.67 11.81 31.15
CA ASP A 442 -26.50 13.26 31.26
C ASP A 442 -25.57 13.81 30.14
N ARG A 443 -25.77 13.34 28.90
CA ARG A 443 -24.98 13.80 27.73
C ARG A 443 -25.33 15.21 27.27
N ASP A 444 -26.55 15.65 27.56
CA ASP A 444 -27.11 16.92 27.07
C ASP A 444 -27.18 18.00 28.15
N ILE A 445 -26.58 17.77 29.33
CA ILE A 445 -26.53 18.76 30.41
C ILE A 445 -25.18 19.46 30.45
N GLU A 446 -25.20 20.77 30.59
CA GLU A 446 -24.02 21.61 30.74
C GLU A 446 -24.44 22.94 31.40
N GLY A 447 -23.85 23.25 32.56
CA GLY A 447 -24.18 24.47 33.31
C GLY A 447 -24.56 24.23 34.75
N TRP A 448 -25.19 25.22 35.40
CA TRP A 448 -25.57 25.17 36.81
C TRP A 448 -26.94 24.55 37.04
N TYR A 449 -26.96 23.52 37.87
CA TYR A 449 -28.17 22.76 38.21
C TYR A 449 -28.42 22.68 39.71
N ARG A 450 -29.69 22.55 40.08
CA ARG A 450 -30.14 22.21 41.43
C ARG A 450 -30.97 20.94 41.41
N PHE A 451 -30.57 19.96 42.20
CA PHE A 451 -31.36 18.75 42.42
C PHE A 451 -32.51 19.01 43.39
N VAL A 452 -33.72 18.58 43.04
CA VAL A 452 -34.92 18.69 43.88
C VAL A 452 -35.84 17.48 43.69
N GLY A 453 -36.85 17.35 44.54
CA GLY A 453 -37.93 16.36 44.36
C GLY A 453 -37.57 14.96 44.85
N SER A 454 -38.30 13.95 44.37
CA SER A 454 -38.20 12.57 44.84
C SER A 454 -36.97 11.81 44.33
N GLY A 455 -36.27 12.36 43.34
CA GLY A 455 -34.97 11.85 42.89
C GLY A 455 -33.86 12.08 43.93
N GLY A 456 -34.02 13.04 44.83
CA GLY A 456 -32.99 13.45 45.78
C GLY A 456 -32.64 14.93 45.61
N ILE A 457 -31.92 15.48 46.58
CA ILE A 457 -31.64 16.93 46.66
C ILE A 457 -30.14 17.25 46.62
N ARG A 458 -29.28 16.23 46.64
CA ARG A 458 -27.83 16.37 46.61
C ARG A 458 -27.19 15.09 46.09
N MET A 459 -26.02 15.21 45.48
CA MET A 459 -25.24 14.03 45.10
C MET A 459 -24.80 13.22 46.33
N PRO A 460 -24.66 11.90 46.24
CA PRO A 460 -24.07 11.09 47.31
C PRO A 460 -22.56 11.37 47.43
N GLU A 461 -22.04 11.45 48.64
CA GLU A 461 -20.60 11.65 48.93
C GLU A 461 -19.83 10.32 49.05
N SER A 462 -20.50 9.21 48.74
CA SER A 462 -19.93 7.87 48.78
C SER A 462 -20.25 7.12 47.49
N CYS A 463 -19.42 6.12 47.20
CA CYS A 463 -19.54 5.33 45.99
C CYS A 463 -20.92 4.68 45.87
N VAL A 464 -21.61 5.00 44.78
CA VAL A 464 -22.91 4.41 44.43
C VAL A 464 -22.67 3.08 43.72
N PRO A 465 -23.33 1.98 44.11
CA PRO A 465 -23.22 0.70 43.40
C PRO A 465 -23.58 0.83 41.92
N VAL A 466 -22.93 0.05 41.04
CA VAL A 466 -23.29 0.00 39.61
C VAL A 466 -24.78 -0.27 39.38
N ASN A 467 -25.31 0.15 38.23
CA ASN A 467 -26.72 -0.07 37.86
C ASN A 467 -27.74 0.58 38.81
N ARG A 468 -27.39 1.76 39.35
CA ARG A 468 -28.28 2.60 40.16
C ARG A 468 -28.61 3.89 39.42
N CYS A 469 -29.63 4.61 39.88
CA CYS A 469 -30.06 5.86 39.26
C CYS A 469 -30.42 5.67 37.77
N SER A 470 -30.96 4.49 37.42
CA SER A 470 -31.31 4.14 36.03
C SER A 470 -30.17 4.30 35.01
N THR A 471 -28.91 4.18 35.43
CA THR A 471 -27.73 4.26 34.55
C THR A 471 -26.73 3.16 34.87
N ASP A 472 -25.88 2.81 33.92
CA ASP A 472 -24.88 1.73 34.10
C ASP A 472 -23.72 2.19 35.00
N ALA A 473 -23.25 3.43 34.83
CA ALA A 473 -22.17 4.07 35.58
C ALA A 473 -22.70 5.27 36.41
N PRO A 474 -23.25 5.01 37.61
CA PRO A 474 -23.75 6.06 38.46
C PRO A 474 -22.62 6.96 38.96
N MET A 475 -22.82 8.27 38.85
CA MET A 475 -21.84 9.27 39.30
C MET A 475 -22.17 9.80 40.69
N TRP A 476 -21.14 9.88 41.53
CA TRP A 476 -21.19 10.35 42.92
C TRP A 476 -20.09 11.39 43.18
N LEU A 477 -20.22 12.15 44.26
CA LEU A 477 -19.30 13.21 44.61
C LEU A 477 -18.11 12.69 45.41
N ASN A 478 -16.90 12.78 44.87
CA ASN A 478 -15.69 12.41 45.59
C ASN A 478 -15.20 13.58 46.46
N GLY A 479 -15.67 13.58 47.70
CA GLY A 479 -15.36 14.59 48.72
C GLY A 479 -16.61 15.25 49.29
N PRO A 480 -16.45 16.07 50.34
CA PRO A 480 -17.58 16.74 50.96
C PRO A 480 -18.13 17.85 50.06
N HIS A 481 -19.43 18.09 50.15
CA HIS A 481 -20.08 19.29 49.61
C HIS A 481 -19.46 20.57 50.22
N SER A 482 -19.56 21.68 49.48
CA SER A 482 -19.14 23.00 49.96
C SER A 482 -19.92 23.44 51.20
N ALA A 483 -19.25 24.11 52.13
CA ALA A 483 -19.87 24.92 53.16
C ALA A 483 -20.29 26.30 52.60
N PRO A 484 -21.24 27.01 53.24
CA PRO A 484 -21.68 28.35 52.79
C PRO A 484 -20.56 29.39 52.70
N THR A 485 -19.46 29.22 53.45
CA THR A 485 -18.30 30.11 53.45
C THR A 485 -17.31 29.84 52.33
N ASP A 486 -17.39 28.68 51.66
CA ASP A 486 -16.37 28.23 50.73
C ASP A 486 -16.50 28.86 49.33
N GLY A 487 -17.62 29.51 49.04
CA GLY A 487 -17.93 30.03 47.70
C GLY A 487 -18.13 28.90 46.69
N ILE A 488 -17.59 29.06 45.49
CA ILE A 488 -17.60 28.03 44.45
C ILE A 488 -16.37 27.15 44.64
N VAL A 489 -16.56 25.86 44.91
CA VAL A 489 -15.48 24.90 45.06
C VAL A 489 -15.46 23.90 43.91
N THR A 490 -14.26 23.53 43.48
CA THR A 490 -14.07 22.47 42.50
C THR A 490 -14.01 21.11 43.19
N ARG A 491 -14.72 20.13 42.64
CA ARG A 491 -14.75 18.74 43.11
C ARG A 491 -14.70 17.77 41.93
N THR A 492 -14.44 16.51 42.24
CA THR A 492 -14.44 15.43 41.26
C THR A 492 -15.72 14.62 41.43
N ALA A 493 -16.51 14.51 40.37
CA ALA A 493 -17.60 13.54 40.30
C ALA A 493 -17.06 12.25 39.69
N CYS A 494 -17.13 11.15 40.45
CA CYS A 494 -16.60 9.84 40.07
C CYS A 494 -17.73 8.93 39.58
N ALA A 495 -17.50 8.20 38.50
CA ALA A 495 -18.42 7.19 37.97
C ALA A 495 -17.96 5.79 38.37
N HIS A 496 -18.86 5.00 38.95
CA HIS A 496 -18.57 3.61 39.28
C HIS A 496 -18.77 2.71 38.05
N TRP A 497 -17.73 2.00 37.62
CA TRP A 497 -17.83 1.02 36.53
C TRP A 497 -16.91 -0.19 36.76
N ALA A 498 -17.43 -1.39 36.50
CA ALA A 498 -16.69 -2.66 36.59
C ALA A 498 -15.91 -2.87 37.91
N GLY A 499 -16.53 -2.49 39.04
CA GLY A 499 -15.95 -2.65 40.38
C GLY A 499 -14.97 -1.54 40.81
N ASP A 500 -14.69 -0.57 39.95
CA ASP A 500 -13.91 0.62 40.30
C ASP A 500 -14.85 1.83 40.45
N CYS A 501 -14.90 2.37 41.67
CA CYS A 501 -15.75 3.48 42.08
C CYS A 501 -15.42 4.83 41.41
N CYS A 502 -14.26 4.97 40.77
CA CYS A 502 -13.88 6.21 40.06
C CYS A 502 -13.16 5.92 38.73
N ARG A 503 -13.64 4.92 37.98
CA ARG A 503 -13.06 4.55 36.68
C ARG A 503 -13.11 5.70 35.66
N TRP A 504 -14.18 6.47 35.70
CA TRP A 504 -14.30 7.74 34.98
C TRP A 504 -14.58 8.85 35.97
N SER A 505 -14.19 10.07 35.60
CA SER A 505 -14.48 11.24 36.41
C SER A 505 -14.74 12.46 35.56
N SER A 506 -15.46 13.42 36.14
CA SER A 506 -15.61 14.77 35.62
C SER A 506 -15.31 15.76 36.73
N THR A 507 -14.55 16.80 36.41
CA THR A 507 -14.42 17.96 37.29
C THR A 507 -15.72 18.75 37.26
N ILE A 508 -16.29 19.03 38.43
CA ILE A 508 -17.52 19.81 38.59
C ILE A 508 -17.28 20.94 39.61
N GLN A 509 -18.12 21.96 39.59
CA GLN A 509 -18.11 23.02 40.60
C GLN A 509 -19.36 22.97 41.46
N ILE A 510 -19.25 23.30 42.74
CA ILE A 510 -20.35 23.22 43.70
C ILE A 510 -20.36 24.49 44.54
N LYS A 511 -21.56 25.02 44.81
CA LYS A 511 -21.75 26.13 45.74
C LYS A 511 -22.90 25.82 46.69
N ALA A 512 -22.70 26.13 47.97
CA ALA A 512 -23.75 26.14 48.97
C ALA A 512 -24.47 27.49 48.95
N CYS A 513 -25.79 27.45 48.83
CA CYS A 513 -26.63 28.63 48.67
C CYS A 513 -27.38 28.98 49.95
N PRO A 514 -27.73 30.28 50.15
CA PRO A 514 -28.64 30.69 51.21
C PRO A 514 -29.96 29.89 51.13
N GLY A 515 -30.42 29.35 52.26
CA GLY A 515 -31.59 28.46 52.29
C GLY A 515 -31.24 26.96 52.32
N GLY A 516 -29.96 26.61 52.43
CA GLY A 516 -29.52 25.25 52.79
C GLY A 516 -29.58 24.24 51.64
N TYR A 517 -29.39 24.69 50.41
CA TYR A 517 -29.30 23.83 49.22
C TYR A 517 -27.98 24.04 48.48
N HIS A 518 -27.67 23.10 47.58
CA HIS A 518 -26.47 23.14 46.73
C HIS A 518 -26.84 23.31 45.27
N VAL A 519 -26.00 24.04 44.54
CA VAL A 519 -26.01 24.10 43.08
C VAL A 519 -24.72 23.51 42.54
N TYR A 520 -24.82 22.84 41.40
CA TYR A 520 -23.74 22.05 40.79
C TYR A 520 -23.54 22.50 39.36
N LYS A 521 -22.33 22.91 39.00
CA LYS A 521 -21.94 23.11 37.61
C LYS A 521 -21.53 21.77 37.03
N LEU A 522 -22.43 21.17 36.25
CA LEU A 522 -22.27 19.84 35.67
C LEU A 522 -21.80 19.95 34.23
N ASN A 523 -20.99 18.99 33.81
CA ASN A 523 -20.49 18.88 32.44
C ASN A 523 -21.21 17.73 31.73
N ARG A 524 -21.19 17.77 30.39
CA ARG A 524 -21.68 16.66 29.57
C ARG A 524 -20.91 15.39 29.88
N THR A 525 -21.61 14.29 30.06
CA THR A 525 -20.95 13.00 30.23
C THR A 525 -20.42 12.47 28.89
N PRO A 526 -19.27 11.76 28.87
CA PRO A 526 -18.62 11.30 27.64
C PRO A 526 -19.39 10.21 26.89
N ALA A 527 -20.30 9.50 27.57
CA ALA A 527 -21.10 8.43 26.98
C ALA A 527 -22.49 8.36 27.63
N CYS A 528 -23.45 7.73 26.95
CA CYS A 528 -24.82 7.61 27.46
C CYS A 528 -25.01 6.50 28.52
N SER A 529 -23.92 6.11 29.18
CA SER A 529 -23.91 5.14 30.28
C SER A 529 -23.63 5.80 31.62
N LEU A 530 -23.53 7.13 31.69
CA LEU A 530 -23.22 7.89 32.90
C LEU A 530 -24.30 8.93 33.22
N ALA A 531 -24.66 9.04 34.49
CA ALA A 531 -25.56 10.07 35.01
C ALA A 531 -25.21 10.48 36.45
N TYR A 532 -25.45 11.75 36.78
CA TYR A 532 -25.28 12.31 38.12
C TYR A 532 -26.44 11.89 39.03
N CYS A 533 -26.12 11.11 40.06
CA CYS A 533 -27.08 10.51 40.99
C CYS A 533 -27.34 11.39 42.21
N THR A 534 -28.45 11.14 42.90
CA THR A 534 -28.85 11.83 44.14
C THR A 534 -29.45 10.93 45.22
#